data_AF-A0AAD3NDY2-F1
#
_entry.id   AF-A0AAD3NDY2-F1
#
_cell.length_a   1.000
_cell.length_b   1.000
_cell.length_c   1.000
_cell.angle_alpha   90.00
_cell.angle_beta   90.00
_cell.angle_gamma   90.00
#
_symmetry.space_group_name_H-M   'P 1'
#
loop_
_entity.id
_entity.type
_entity.pdbx_description
1 polymer ?
#
loop_
_entity_poly.entity_id
_entity_poly.type
_entity_poly.pdbx_seq_one_letter_code
_entity_poly.pdbx_strand_id
1 'polypeptide(L)'
;MCGIFAYLNYQVPRTRKEIFETLVKGLQRLEYRGYDSAGIAVDGPNKTTDINGNTICLIKKRGKVKALDEELYKKDTLDLDAKLNTHFGLAHTRWATHGEPSAVNSHPHRSDKDNEFVVIHNGIITNYKELKEYLITKGYEFESETDTEVIPKLIKYVYDNRETDSITFSTLVERVIQQL
;
A
#
# COMPACT_ATOMS: atom_id res chain seq x y z
N MET A 1 7.43 16.86 3.31
CA MET A 1 5.99 16.55 3.17
C MET A 1 5.87 15.31 2.30
N CYS A 2 5.04 14.32 2.55
CA CYS A 2 5.06 13.11 1.71
C CYS A 2 4.33 13.31 0.36
N GLY A 3 4.36 12.31 -0.52
CA GLY A 3 3.67 12.32 -1.82
C GLY A 3 2.85 11.05 -2.05
N ILE A 4 1.60 11.19 -2.47
CA ILE A 4 0.66 10.10 -2.80
C ILE A 4 0.35 10.16 -4.29
N PHE A 5 0.40 9.01 -4.96
CA PHE A 5 -0.06 8.85 -6.33
C PHE A 5 -0.73 7.48 -6.48
N ALA A 6 -1.79 7.41 -7.28
CA ALA A 6 -2.47 6.16 -7.62
C ALA A 6 -2.88 6.19 -9.08
N TYR A 7 -2.93 5.02 -9.71
CA TYR A 7 -3.38 4.86 -11.09
C TYR A 7 -4.40 3.73 -11.17
N LEU A 8 -5.58 4.05 -11.71
CA LEU A 8 -6.64 3.09 -12.04
C LEU A 8 -6.81 3.09 -13.56
N ASN A 9 -6.53 1.97 -14.21
CA ASN A 9 -7.08 1.71 -15.54
C ASN A 9 -8.33 0.85 -15.37
N TYR A 10 -9.44 1.26 -15.98
CA TYR A 10 -10.72 0.55 -15.91
C TYR A 10 -11.20 0.27 -17.32
N GLN A 11 -11.24 -1.01 -17.70
CA GLN A 11 -11.55 -1.44 -19.07
C GLN A 11 -10.64 -0.81 -20.13
N VAL A 12 -9.40 -0.50 -19.74
CA VAL A 12 -8.35 0.04 -20.60
C VAL A 12 -7.13 -0.86 -20.42
N PRO A 13 -6.86 -1.78 -21.37
CA PRO A 13 -5.73 -2.69 -21.27
C PRO A 13 -4.40 -1.93 -21.17
N ARG A 14 -3.64 -2.23 -20.12
CA ARG A 14 -2.26 -1.78 -19.91
C ARG A 14 -1.37 -2.95 -19.55
N THR A 15 -0.14 -2.95 -20.05
CA THR A 15 0.89 -3.86 -19.57
C THR A 15 1.30 -3.50 -18.15
N ARG A 16 1.77 -4.47 -17.38
CA ARG A 16 2.33 -4.21 -16.04
C ARG A 16 3.49 -3.21 -16.10
N LYS A 17 4.31 -3.27 -17.16
CA LYS A 17 5.36 -2.28 -17.43
C LYS A 17 4.81 -0.85 -17.55
N GLU A 18 3.80 -0.62 -18.38
CA GLU A 18 3.17 0.71 -18.53
C GLU A 18 2.60 1.23 -17.21
N ILE A 19 2.02 0.34 -16.39
CA ILE A 19 1.53 0.68 -15.05
C ILE A 19 2.68 1.12 -14.15
N PHE A 20 3.79 0.38 -14.12
CA PHE A 20 4.97 0.73 -13.32
C PHE A 20 5.55 2.06 -13.73
N GLU A 21 5.75 2.27 -15.04
CA GLU A 21 6.23 3.54 -15.57
C GLU A 21 5.30 4.71 -15.16
N THR A 22 3.99 4.49 -15.18
CA THR A 22 3.00 5.51 -14.78
C THR A 22 3.13 5.86 -13.30
N LEU A 23 3.23 4.85 -12.43
CA LEU A 23 3.41 5.04 -10.99
C LEU A 23 4.74 5.75 -10.68
N VAL A 24 5.85 5.31 -11.27
CA VAL A 24 7.17 5.92 -11.10
C VAL A 24 7.19 7.37 -11.59
N LYS A 25 6.65 7.65 -12.78
CA LYS A 25 6.51 9.02 -13.31
C LYS A 25 5.68 9.89 -12.37
N GLY A 26 4.61 9.34 -11.78
CA GLY A 26 3.82 10.01 -10.74
C GLY A 26 4.67 10.38 -9.52
N LEU A 27 5.46 9.45 -9.00
CA LEU A 27 6.36 9.70 -7.87
C LEU A 27 7.47 10.70 -8.18
N GLN A 28 8.06 10.67 -9.37
CA GLN A 28 9.09 11.63 -9.80
C GLN A 28 8.57 13.08 -9.73
N ARG A 29 7.28 13.31 -10.03
CA ARG A 29 6.64 14.63 -9.89
C ARG A 29 6.43 15.04 -8.44
N LEU A 30 6.51 14.11 -7.49
CA LEU A 30 6.27 14.34 -6.05
C LEU A 30 7.54 14.24 -5.20
N GLU A 31 8.67 13.86 -5.80
CA GLU A 31 9.94 13.60 -5.10
C GLU A 31 10.47 14.84 -4.35
N TYR A 32 10.15 16.05 -4.83
CA TYR A 32 10.48 17.30 -4.14
C TYR A 32 9.82 17.42 -2.76
N ARG A 33 8.73 16.67 -2.50
CA ARG A 33 8.03 16.68 -1.22
C ARG A 33 8.74 15.74 -0.23
N GLY A 34 9.09 14.51 -0.64
CA GLY A 34 9.76 13.50 0.18
C GLY A 34 10.60 12.52 -0.63
N TYR A 35 11.76 12.13 -0.10
CA TYR A 35 12.79 11.38 -0.84
C TYR A 35 13.60 10.41 0.03
N ASP A 36 13.20 10.17 1.29
CA ASP A 36 13.92 9.25 2.19
C ASP A 36 13.68 7.79 1.80
N SER A 37 12.49 7.51 1.26
CA SER A 37 12.11 6.20 0.72
C SER A 37 10.89 6.31 -0.18
N ALA A 38 10.65 5.28 -1.00
CA ALA A 38 9.49 5.18 -1.87
C ALA A 38 9.01 3.73 -1.98
N GLY A 39 7.75 3.55 -2.36
CA GLY A 39 7.21 2.22 -2.63
C GLY A 39 5.92 2.23 -3.44
N ILE A 40 5.58 1.07 -4.00
CA ILE A 40 4.34 0.81 -4.73
C ILE A 40 3.64 -0.46 -4.26
N ALA A 41 2.34 -0.53 -4.52
CA ALA A 41 1.54 -1.76 -4.45
C ALA A 41 0.84 -1.99 -5.80
N VAL A 42 0.86 -3.23 -6.26
CA VAL A 42 0.28 -3.67 -7.54
C VAL A 42 -0.16 -5.13 -7.44
N ASP A 43 -1.13 -5.54 -8.27
CA ASP A 43 -1.47 -6.97 -8.40
C ASP A 43 -0.26 -7.84 -8.80
N GLY A 44 -0.07 -8.91 -8.02
CA GLY A 44 0.98 -9.91 -8.15
C GLY A 44 0.83 -10.84 -9.36
N PRO A 45 1.70 -11.86 -9.49
CA PRO A 45 1.79 -12.67 -10.70
C PRO A 45 0.59 -13.57 -10.95
N ASN A 46 -0.07 -14.06 -9.90
CA ASN A 46 -1.23 -14.95 -10.02
C ASN A 46 -2.46 -14.14 -10.45
N LYS A 47 -2.74 -14.15 -11.75
CA LYS A 47 -4.02 -13.72 -12.31
C LYS A 47 -4.92 -14.94 -12.40
N THR A 48 -5.67 -15.23 -11.35
CA THR A 48 -6.95 -15.90 -11.57
C THR A 48 -7.95 -14.82 -11.95
N THR A 49 -8.82 -15.11 -12.92
CA THR A 49 -10.02 -14.27 -13.16
C THR A 49 -10.96 -14.26 -11.94
N ASP A 50 -10.71 -15.12 -10.95
CA ASP A 50 -11.30 -15.05 -9.63
C ASP A 50 -10.71 -13.91 -8.80
N ILE A 51 -11.59 -13.02 -8.38
CA ILE A 51 -11.34 -11.95 -7.40
C ILE A 51 -10.69 -12.46 -6.09
N ASN A 52 -10.84 -13.75 -5.79
CA ASN A 52 -10.38 -14.39 -4.55
C ASN A 52 -8.94 -14.93 -4.62
N GLY A 53 -8.29 -14.94 -5.79
CA GLY A 53 -6.92 -15.45 -5.96
C GLY A 53 -5.87 -14.37 -6.25
N ASN A 54 -6.28 -13.09 -6.30
CA ASN A 54 -5.38 -11.98 -6.55
C ASN A 54 -4.53 -11.67 -5.31
N THR A 55 -3.21 -11.87 -5.44
CA THR A 55 -2.24 -11.46 -4.43
C THR A 55 -1.77 -10.03 -4.69
N ILE A 56 -1.61 -9.19 -3.67
CA ILE A 56 -0.94 -7.89 -3.82
C ILE A 56 0.57 -8.05 -3.68
N CYS A 57 1.34 -7.41 -4.56
CA CYS A 57 2.79 -7.32 -4.50
C CYS A 57 3.23 -5.92 -4.05
N LEU A 58 4.01 -5.86 -2.98
CA LEU A 58 4.64 -4.64 -2.48
C LEU A 58 6.10 -4.56 -2.91
N ILE A 59 6.50 -3.41 -3.43
CA ILE A 59 7.89 -3.13 -3.80
C ILE A 59 8.26 -1.80 -3.15
N LYS A 60 9.19 -1.85 -2.20
CA LYS A 60 9.55 -0.71 -1.34
C LYS A 60 11.06 -0.60 -1.23
N LYS A 61 11.59 0.61 -1.31
CA LYS A 61 13.03 0.87 -1.25
C LYS A 61 13.34 2.14 -0.49
N ARG A 62 14.38 2.08 0.34
CA ARG A 62 15.01 3.27 0.92
C ARG A 62 15.70 4.08 -0.19
N GLY A 63 15.64 5.39 -0.08
CA GLY A 63 16.24 6.35 -1.00
C GLY A 63 15.25 6.96 -1.97
N LYS A 64 15.82 7.58 -3.00
CA LYS A 64 15.10 8.31 -4.05
C LYS A 64 14.25 7.37 -4.92
N VAL A 65 13.31 7.94 -5.67
CA VAL A 65 12.43 7.22 -6.60
C VAL A 65 13.23 6.40 -7.61
N LYS A 66 14.41 6.87 -8.01
CA LYS A 66 15.34 6.11 -8.88
C LYS A 66 15.71 4.74 -8.30
N ALA A 67 15.94 4.65 -6.99
CA ALA A 67 16.29 3.37 -6.36
C ALA A 67 15.13 2.38 -6.37
N LEU A 68 13.88 2.89 -6.27
CA LEU A 68 12.68 2.08 -6.43
C LEU A 68 12.51 1.63 -7.89
N ASP A 69 12.72 2.51 -8.86
CA ASP A 69 12.63 2.20 -10.29
C ASP A 69 13.59 1.06 -10.67
N GLU A 70 14.84 1.12 -10.21
CA GLU A 70 15.82 0.04 -10.41
C GLU A 70 15.43 -1.27 -9.71
N GLU A 71 14.71 -1.22 -8.58
CA GLU A 71 14.25 -2.41 -7.86
C GLU A 71 13.09 -3.11 -8.60
N LEU A 72 12.23 -2.36 -9.28
CA LEU A 72 11.08 -2.90 -10.02
C LEU A 72 11.51 -3.88 -11.11
N TYR A 73 12.60 -3.59 -11.81
CA TYR A 73 13.10 -4.42 -12.91
C TYR A 73 13.97 -5.61 -12.47
N LYS A 74 14.27 -5.74 -11.18
CA LYS A 74 15.02 -6.89 -10.62
C LYS A 74 14.11 -8.03 -10.16
N LYS A 75 12.80 -7.80 -10.14
CA LYS A 75 11.80 -8.77 -9.68
C LYS A 75 11.41 -9.72 -10.82
N ASP A 76 12.13 -10.83 -10.95
CA ASP A 76 11.83 -11.90 -11.92
C ASP A 76 10.44 -12.53 -11.71
N THR A 77 9.84 -12.33 -10.54
CA THR A 77 8.53 -12.88 -10.17
C THR A 77 7.35 -12.18 -10.83
N LEU A 78 7.54 -11.05 -11.52
CA LEU A 78 6.45 -10.30 -12.14
C LEU A 78 6.62 -10.25 -13.66
N ASP A 79 5.71 -10.89 -14.39
CA ASP A 79 5.61 -10.74 -15.84
C ASP A 79 5.22 -9.28 -16.19
N LEU A 80 6.19 -8.54 -16.75
CA LEU A 80 6.04 -7.13 -17.11
C LEU A 80 5.15 -6.92 -18.34
N ASP A 81 5.06 -7.93 -19.22
CA ASP A 81 4.28 -7.88 -20.46
C ASP A 81 2.82 -8.29 -20.24
N ALA A 82 2.50 -8.81 -19.04
CA ALA A 82 1.15 -9.19 -18.66
C ALA A 82 0.16 -8.02 -18.81
N LYS A 83 -0.81 -8.17 -19.72
CA LYS A 83 -1.87 -7.17 -19.95
C LYS A 83 -2.97 -7.25 -18.88
N LEU A 84 -3.29 -6.11 -18.29
CA LEU A 84 -4.29 -5.91 -17.23
C LEU A 84 -5.38 -5.01 -17.79
N ASN A 85 -6.61 -5.54 -17.92
CA ASN A 85 -7.74 -4.77 -18.44
C ASN A 85 -8.26 -3.74 -17.42
N THR A 86 -8.30 -4.17 -16.15
CA THR A 86 -8.60 -3.33 -15.00
C THR A 86 -7.54 -3.59 -13.94
N HIS A 87 -6.95 -2.54 -13.39
CA HIS A 87 -5.91 -2.63 -12.36
C HIS A 87 -5.85 -1.34 -11.55
N PHE A 88 -5.58 -1.48 -10.25
CA PHE A 88 -5.35 -0.37 -9.33
C PHE A 88 -3.94 -0.45 -8.75
N GLY A 89 -3.13 0.57 -9.04
CA GLY A 89 -1.78 0.72 -8.51
C GLY A 89 -1.66 1.88 -7.54
N LEU A 90 -0.96 1.68 -6.43
CA LEU A 90 -0.66 2.70 -5.43
C LEU A 90 0.83 3.00 -5.42
N ALA A 91 1.20 4.26 -5.18
CA ALA A 91 2.58 4.69 -5.07
C ALA A 91 2.75 5.79 -4.02
N HIS A 92 3.85 5.75 -3.27
CA HIS A 92 4.15 6.73 -2.23
C HIS A 92 5.62 7.11 -2.20
N THR A 93 5.87 8.40 -1.94
CA THR A 93 7.18 8.93 -1.53
C THR A 93 7.09 9.43 -0.10
N ARG A 94 8.02 8.99 0.75
CA ARG A 94 7.99 9.24 2.19
C ARG A 94 9.10 10.21 2.61
N TRP A 95 8.71 11.15 3.48
CA TRP A 95 9.59 11.91 4.36
C TRP A 95 9.39 11.34 5.77
N ALA A 96 10.42 10.75 6.38
CA ALA A 96 10.25 10.00 7.63
C ALA A 96 9.99 10.94 8.82
N THR A 97 8.91 10.71 9.55
CA THR A 97 8.57 11.40 10.82
C THR A 97 8.64 10.47 12.03
N HIS A 98 8.15 9.24 11.88
CA HIS A 98 8.29 8.13 12.85
C HIS A 98 9.05 6.96 12.25
N GLY A 99 9.99 6.38 12.99
CA GLY A 99 10.81 5.26 12.52
C GLY A 99 11.82 5.65 11.44
N GLU A 100 12.95 4.93 11.40
CA GLU A 100 14.01 5.23 10.43
C GLU A 100 13.57 4.95 8.97
N PRO A 101 14.17 5.63 7.98
CA PRO A 101 14.00 5.27 6.57
C PRO A 101 14.47 3.84 6.29
N SER A 102 13.52 2.93 6.10
CA SER A 102 13.75 1.51 5.77
C SER A 102 12.63 1.01 4.87
N ALA A 103 12.85 -0.10 4.14
CA ALA A 103 11.79 -0.68 3.31
C ALA A 103 10.55 -1.08 4.13
N VAL A 104 10.74 -1.50 5.39
CA VAL A 104 9.65 -1.86 6.31
C VAL A 104 8.81 -0.64 6.67
N ASN A 105 9.46 0.48 7.01
CA ASN A 105 8.80 1.75 7.36
C ASN A 105 8.34 2.55 6.14
N SER A 106 8.72 2.17 4.92
CA SER A 106 8.17 2.75 3.70
C SER A 106 6.71 2.31 3.50
N HIS A 107 5.92 3.21 2.93
CA HIS A 107 4.59 2.89 2.45
C HIS A 107 4.70 2.16 1.10
N PRO A 108 3.68 1.37 0.68
CA PRO A 108 2.44 1.06 1.40
C PRO A 108 2.62 0.18 2.65
N HIS A 109 1.78 0.39 3.66
CA HIS A 109 1.63 -0.50 4.83
C HIS A 109 0.55 -1.54 4.57
N ARG A 110 0.64 -2.69 5.23
CA ARG A 110 -0.21 -3.86 5.01
C ARG A 110 -0.88 -4.37 6.28
N SER A 111 -2.06 -4.97 6.12
CA SER A 111 -2.86 -5.55 7.22
C SER A 111 -2.24 -6.82 7.80
N ASP A 112 -1.63 -7.65 6.98
CA ASP A 112 -1.14 -8.99 7.31
C ASP A 112 -0.01 -9.39 6.34
N LYS A 113 0.44 -10.65 6.40
CA LYS A 113 1.52 -11.15 5.52
C LYS A 113 1.06 -11.38 4.07
N ASP A 114 -0.25 -11.53 3.86
CA ASP A 114 -0.88 -11.80 2.56
C ASP A 114 -1.29 -10.52 1.82
N ASN A 115 -1.15 -9.37 2.49
CA ASN A 115 -1.46 -8.04 1.99
C ASN A 115 -2.95 -7.85 1.68
N GLU A 116 -3.87 -8.41 2.48
CA GLU A 116 -5.32 -8.29 2.22
C GLU A 116 -5.78 -6.82 2.06
N PHE A 117 -5.25 -5.93 2.91
CA PHE A 117 -5.44 -4.49 2.80
C PHE A 117 -4.10 -3.77 2.81
N VAL A 118 -3.97 -2.79 1.92
CA VAL A 118 -2.77 -1.93 1.83
C VAL A 118 -3.15 -0.46 1.80
N VAL A 119 -2.36 0.38 2.48
CA VAL A 119 -2.65 1.81 2.63
C VAL A 119 -1.39 2.64 2.42
N ILE A 120 -1.57 3.80 1.78
CA ILE A 120 -0.63 4.91 1.74
C ILE A 120 -1.24 6.10 2.46
N HIS A 121 -0.45 6.79 3.28
CA HIS A 121 -0.93 7.85 4.16
C HIS A 121 0.01 9.07 4.10
N ASN A 122 -0.58 10.27 4.12
CA ASN A 122 0.12 11.53 4.31
C ASN A 122 -0.53 12.24 5.49
N GLY A 123 0.18 12.36 6.60
CA GLY A 123 -0.35 12.91 7.84
C GLY A 123 0.33 12.28 9.04
N ILE A 124 -0.26 12.49 10.21
CA ILE A 124 0.14 11.85 11.45
C ILE A 124 -1.14 11.36 12.13
N ILE A 125 -1.19 10.08 12.50
CA ILE A 125 -2.25 9.54 13.37
C ILE A 125 -1.81 9.77 14.82
N THR A 126 -2.46 10.69 15.52
CA THR A 126 -1.99 11.15 16.84
C THR A 126 -2.28 10.16 17.96
N ASN A 127 -3.32 9.33 17.82
CA ASN A 127 -3.72 8.28 18.76
C ASN A 127 -3.25 6.87 18.34
N TYR A 128 -2.22 6.77 17.49
CA TYR A 128 -1.76 5.47 16.96
C TYR A 128 -1.27 4.51 18.05
N LYS A 129 -0.80 5.02 19.19
CA LYS A 129 -0.31 4.18 20.30
C LYS A 129 -1.45 3.40 20.93
N GLU A 130 -2.53 4.10 21.25
CA GLU A 130 -3.75 3.52 21.82
C GLU A 130 -4.36 2.49 20.86
N LEU A 131 -4.42 2.83 19.55
CA LEU A 131 -4.89 1.90 18.52
C LEU A 131 -3.98 0.68 18.37
N LYS A 132 -2.66 0.87 18.39
CA LYS A 132 -1.68 -0.22 18.29
C LYS A 132 -1.80 -1.17 19.47
N GLU A 133 -1.86 -0.65 20.69
CA GLU A 133 -2.06 -1.45 21.90
C GLU A 133 -3.35 -2.25 21.83
N TYR A 134 -4.46 -1.60 21.47
CA TYR A 134 -5.74 -2.27 21.29
C TYR A 134 -5.66 -3.42 20.27
N LEU A 135 -5.12 -3.18 19.08
CA LEU A 135 -5.02 -4.18 18.02
C LEU A 135 -4.09 -5.34 18.39
N ILE A 136 -3.01 -5.09 19.14
CA ILE A 136 -2.17 -6.15 19.71
C ILE A 136 -2.98 -7.03 20.66
N THR A 137 -3.85 -6.47 21.51
CA THR A 137 -4.74 -7.29 22.37
C THR A 137 -5.73 -8.14 21.57
N LYS A 138 -6.01 -7.77 20.32
CA LYS A 138 -6.85 -8.53 19.38
C LYS A 138 -6.07 -9.55 18.54
N GLY A 139 -4.75 -9.69 18.76
CA GLY A 139 -3.90 -10.66 18.08
C GLY A 139 -3.24 -10.17 16.80
N TYR A 140 -3.29 -8.86 16.51
CA TYR A 140 -2.62 -8.29 15.33
C TYR A 140 -1.14 -8.03 15.59
N GLU A 141 -0.28 -8.56 14.73
CA GLU A 141 1.16 -8.31 14.77
C GLU A 141 1.54 -7.07 13.96
N PHE A 142 2.44 -6.25 14.51
CA PHE A 142 3.00 -5.07 13.84
C PHE A 142 4.44 -5.32 13.44
N GLU A 143 4.83 -4.85 12.25
CA GLU A 143 6.19 -5.01 11.73
C GLU A 143 6.96 -3.69 11.59
N SER A 144 6.27 -2.54 11.64
CA SER A 144 6.87 -1.21 11.51
C SER A 144 6.74 -0.36 12.79
N GLU A 145 7.49 0.72 12.81
CA GLU A 145 7.48 1.75 13.85
C GLU A 145 6.62 2.96 13.45
N THR A 146 5.87 2.85 12.36
CA THR A 146 5.09 3.96 11.81
C THR A 146 3.71 4.04 12.42
N ASP A 147 3.20 5.27 12.55
CA ASP A 147 1.81 5.52 12.91
C ASP A 147 0.85 4.98 11.85
N THR A 148 1.24 5.00 10.57
CA THR A 148 0.40 4.54 9.45
C THR A 148 -0.03 3.08 9.55
N GLU A 149 0.79 2.18 10.10
CA GLU A 149 0.48 0.74 10.10
C GLU A 149 -0.80 0.40 10.85
N VAL A 150 -1.23 1.22 11.82
CA VAL A 150 -2.51 0.99 12.52
C VAL A 150 -3.71 1.05 11.57
N ILE A 151 -3.63 1.82 10.48
CA ILE A 151 -4.74 2.00 9.54
C ILE A 151 -5.10 0.68 8.81
N PRO A 152 -4.18 0.00 8.11
CA PRO A 152 -4.50 -1.28 7.47
C PRO A 152 -4.73 -2.41 8.48
N LYS A 153 -4.18 -2.36 9.71
CA LYS A 153 -4.57 -3.32 10.76
C LYS A 153 -6.02 -3.10 11.19
N LEU A 154 -6.41 -1.84 11.39
CA LEU A 154 -7.75 -1.49 11.83
C LEU A 154 -8.82 -1.78 10.78
N ILE A 155 -8.56 -1.53 9.49
CA ILE A 155 -9.52 -1.89 8.44
C ILE A 155 -9.75 -3.40 8.37
N LYS A 156 -8.69 -4.20 8.55
CA LYS A 156 -8.81 -5.65 8.65
C LYS A 156 -9.59 -6.06 9.90
N TYR A 157 -9.33 -5.44 11.05
CA TYR A 157 -10.12 -5.67 12.26
C TYR A 157 -11.62 -5.41 12.04
N VAL A 158 -11.98 -4.29 11.42
CA VAL A 158 -13.38 -3.98 11.11
C VAL A 158 -13.96 -4.97 10.09
N TYR A 159 -13.17 -5.39 9.10
CA TYR A 159 -13.59 -6.37 8.10
C TYR A 159 -13.83 -7.76 8.71
N ASP A 160 -12.91 -8.24 9.56
CA ASP A 160 -12.99 -9.55 10.21
C ASP A 160 -14.13 -9.61 11.24
N ASN A 161 -14.54 -8.46 11.79
CA ASN A 161 -15.64 -8.32 12.75
C ASN A 161 -16.91 -7.71 12.13
N ARG A 162 -17.07 -7.81 10.80
CA ARG A 162 -18.26 -7.31 10.11
C ARG A 162 -19.50 -8.11 10.49
N GLU A 163 -20.63 -7.43 10.61
CA GLU A 163 -21.92 -8.06 10.92
C GLU A 163 -22.52 -8.80 9.71
N THR A 164 -22.19 -8.33 8.51
CA THR A 164 -22.70 -8.87 7.24
C THR A 164 -21.58 -9.00 6.22
N ASP A 165 -21.65 -10.03 5.38
CA ASP A 165 -20.71 -10.21 4.27
C ASP A 165 -20.90 -9.20 3.13
N SER A 166 -21.99 -8.45 3.14
CA SER A 166 -22.31 -7.43 2.13
C SER A 166 -21.81 -6.03 2.49
N ILE A 167 -20.86 -5.90 3.42
CA ILE A 167 -20.28 -4.59 3.78
C ILE A 167 -19.48 -4.02 2.59
N THR A 168 -19.72 -2.75 2.26
CA THR A 168 -18.99 -2.09 1.18
C THR A 168 -17.62 -1.60 1.65
N PHE A 169 -16.68 -1.44 0.72
CA PHE A 169 -15.37 -0.88 1.04
C PHE A 169 -15.46 0.53 1.63
N SER A 170 -16.40 1.36 1.16
CA SER A 170 -16.61 2.71 1.70
C SER A 170 -17.05 2.67 3.17
N THR A 171 -17.96 1.77 3.54
CA THR A 171 -18.40 1.63 4.94
C THR A 171 -17.28 1.13 5.85
N LEU A 172 -16.41 0.24 5.37
CA LEU A 172 -15.20 -0.15 6.12
C LEU A 172 -14.31 1.06 6.39
N VAL A 173 -14.03 1.86 5.35
CA VAL A 173 -13.20 3.07 5.47
C VAL A 173 -13.85 4.10 6.40
N GLU A 174 -15.16 4.33 6.29
CA GLU A 174 -15.92 5.23 7.16
C GLU A 174 -15.81 4.83 8.65
N ARG A 175 -15.91 3.53 8.94
CA ARG A 175 -15.74 3.02 10.32
C ARG A 175 -14.32 3.24 10.83
N VAL A 176 -13.32 3.05 9.97
CA VAL A 176 -11.90 3.25 10.32
C VAL A 176 -11.62 4.72 10.63
N ILE A 177 -12.02 5.65 9.76
CA ILE A 177 -11.74 7.08 9.95
C ILE A 177 -12.39 7.67 11.20
N GLN A 178 -13.48 7.07 11.71
CA GLN A 178 -14.11 7.49 12.97
C GLN A 178 -13.26 7.16 14.21
N GLN A 179 -12.25 6.30 14.07
CA GLN A 179 -11.36 5.89 15.16
C GLN A 179 -9.97 6.54 15.09
N LEU A 180 -9.63 7.17 13.96
CA LEU A 180 -8.35 7.86 13.73
C LEU A 180 -8.42 9.32 14.21
#